data_AF-A0A938APG2-F1
#
_entry.id   AF-A0A938APG2-F1
#
_cell.length_a   1.000
_cell.length_b   1.000
_cell.length_c   1.000
_cell.angle_alpha   90.00
_cell.angle_beta   90.00
_cell.angle_gamma   90.00
#
_symmetry.space_group_name_H-M   'P 1'
#
loop_
_entity.id
_entity.type
_entity.pdbx_description
1 polymer ?
#
loop_
_entity_poly.entity_id
_entity_poly.type
_entity_poly.pdbx_seq_one_letter_code
_entity_poly.pdbx_strand_id
1 'polypeptide(L)'
;ARTPVVVVCAGAKAILDLPRTLEWLETAGVPVLGWGTDEFPAFFSRSSGLRVSARVDNAADAAALIRAQWTMGLQSGVLVCVPCPEEHAVPAEAVEPVLRQALQQAEAQGVRGKDVTPFLLARLADLTGGDTLRANLALLRNNARVAAELARTFA
;
A
#
# COMPACT_ATOMS: atom_id res chain seq x y z
N ALA A 1 -3.88 1.15 -14.66
CA ALA A 1 -3.45 0.16 -15.67
C ALA A 1 -2.77 0.78 -16.89
N ARG A 2 -3.15 1.96 -17.39
CA ARG A 2 -2.69 2.45 -18.73
C ARG A 2 -1.73 3.64 -18.71
N THR A 3 -1.43 4.19 -17.54
CA THR A 3 -0.59 5.38 -17.41
C THR A 3 0.78 4.95 -16.89
N PRO A 4 1.88 5.26 -17.60
CA PRO A 4 3.23 4.87 -17.22
C PRO A 4 3.74 5.76 -16.09
N VAL A 5 3.25 5.48 -14.88
CA VAL A 5 3.62 6.15 -13.63
C VAL A 5 3.98 5.09 -12.60
N VAL A 6 5.03 5.38 -11.84
CA VAL A 6 5.41 4.58 -10.68
C VAL A 6 4.71 5.13 -9.44
N VAL A 7 3.95 4.29 -8.75
CA VAL A 7 3.24 4.65 -7.52
C VAL A 7 3.94 3.99 -6.35
N VAL A 8 4.57 4.79 -5.49
CA VAL A 8 5.18 4.32 -4.25
C VAL A 8 4.16 4.43 -3.12
N CYS A 9 3.84 3.30 -2.47
CA CYS A 9 2.82 3.24 -1.44
C CYS A 9 3.12 2.16 -0.39
N ALA A 10 2.36 2.11 0.70
CA ALA A 10 2.43 1.03 1.67
C ALA A 10 1.43 -0.10 1.36
N GLY A 11 1.32 -0.46 0.08
CA GLY A 11 0.26 -1.33 -0.41
C GLY A 11 -1.10 -0.63 -0.49
N ALA A 12 -2.18 -1.43 -0.52
CA ALA A 12 -3.55 -0.93 -0.49
C ALA A 12 -3.98 -0.67 0.96
N LYS A 13 -4.89 0.30 1.18
CA LYS A 13 -5.36 0.65 2.53
C LYS A 13 -5.95 -0.60 3.21
N ALA A 14 -5.63 -0.81 4.48
CA ALA A 14 -6.07 -1.97 5.27
C ALA A 14 -7.61 -2.16 5.35
N ILE A 15 -8.38 -1.13 4.99
CA ILE A 15 -9.85 -1.17 4.91
C ILE A 15 -10.39 -1.87 3.65
N LEU A 16 -9.52 -2.28 2.73
CA LEU A 16 -9.85 -2.88 1.44
C LEU A 16 -9.61 -4.40 1.44
N ASP A 17 -10.15 -5.09 0.44
CA ASP A 17 -9.89 -6.49 0.18
C ASP A 17 -8.54 -6.64 -0.56
N LEU A 18 -7.47 -6.95 0.19
CA LEU A 18 -6.12 -7.05 -0.35
C LEU A 18 -5.95 -8.21 -1.35
N PRO A 19 -6.43 -9.44 -1.08
CA PRO A 19 -6.38 -10.53 -2.06
C PRO A 19 -7.03 -10.14 -3.40
N ARG A 20 -8.26 -9.62 -3.38
CA ARG A 20 -8.93 -9.20 -4.62
C ARG A 20 -8.23 -8.04 -5.32
N THR A 21 -7.59 -7.16 -4.57
CA THR A 21 -6.81 -6.06 -5.14
C THR A 21 -5.62 -6.61 -5.94
N LEU A 22 -4.89 -7.59 -5.40
CA LEU A 22 -3.78 -8.22 -6.11
C LEU A 22 -4.24 -8.96 -7.36
N GLU A 23 -5.29 -9.78 -7.25
CA GLU A 23 -5.90 -10.48 -8.40
C GLU A 23 -6.28 -9.51 -9.53
N TRP A 24 -6.85 -8.35 -9.16
CA TRP A 24 -7.21 -7.33 -10.13
C TRP A 24 -5.99 -6.66 -10.77
N LEU A 25 -4.94 -6.38 -9.99
CA LEU A 25 -3.69 -5.80 -10.50
C LEU A 25 -2.97 -6.76 -11.44
N GLU A 26 -2.94 -8.05 -11.10
CA GLU A 26 -2.40 -9.12 -11.95
C GLU A 26 -3.17 -9.20 -13.27
N THR A 27 -4.50 -9.29 -13.20
CA THR A 27 -5.37 -9.30 -14.39
C THR A 27 -5.15 -8.07 -15.27
N ALA A 28 -4.90 -6.91 -14.65
CA ALA A 28 -4.66 -5.65 -15.34
C ALA A 28 -3.22 -5.49 -15.87
N GLY A 29 -2.33 -6.46 -15.67
CA GLY A 29 -0.93 -6.39 -16.09
C GLY A 29 -0.15 -5.28 -15.38
N VAL A 30 -0.46 -5.01 -14.12
CA VAL A 30 0.19 -3.98 -13.30
C VAL A 30 1.14 -4.67 -12.30
N PRO A 31 2.46 -4.56 -12.48
CA PRO A 31 3.41 -5.18 -11.56
C PRO A 31 3.38 -4.52 -10.18
N VAL A 32 3.47 -5.36 -9.15
CA VAL A 32 3.57 -4.96 -7.75
C VAL A 32 4.95 -5.37 -7.26
N LEU A 33 5.81 -4.40 -6.99
CA LEU A 33 7.18 -4.61 -6.50
C LEU A 33 7.21 -4.43 -4.98
N GLY A 34 7.78 -5.36 -4.24
CA GLY A 34 8.02 -5.23 -2.81
C GLY A 34 9.38 -4.60 -2.52
N TRP A 35 9.41 -3.47 -1.81
CA TRP A 35 10.65 -2.79 -1.42
C TRP A 35 11.26 -3.48 -0.19
N GLY A 36 12.31 -4.27 -0.41
CA GLY A 36 13.00 -5.06 0.62
C GLY A 36 12.12 -6.14 1.25
N THR A 37 11.06 -6.59 0.54
CA THR A 37 10.09 -7.56 1.04
C THR A 37 9.52 -8.40 -0.10
N ASP A 38 9.17 -9.64 0.21
CA ASP A 38 8.48 -10.59 -0.69
C ASP A 38 6.95 -10.56 -0.51
N GLU A 39 6.47 -9.72 0.39
CA GLU A 39 5.05 -9.60 0.75
C GLU A 39 4.44 -8.24 0.41
N PHE A 40 3.17 -8.26 0.02
CA PHE A 40 2.36 -7.08 -0.20
C PHE A 40 2.00 -6.46 1.16
N PRO A 41 2.46 -5.24 1.50
CA PRO A 41 2.18 -4.64 2.79
C PRO A 41 0.69 -4.33 2.97
N ALA A 42 0.17 -4.51 4.17
CA ALA A 42 -1.22 -4.23 4.54
C ALA A 42 -1.37 -2.83 5.16
N PHE A 43 -0.78 -1.81 4.52
CA PHE A 43 -0.82 -0.42 4.97
C PHE A 43 -0.20 -0.19 6.35
N PHE A 44 -0.98 -0.31 7.43
CA PHE A 44 -0.48 -0.17 8.81
C PHE A 44 0.38 -1.36 9.24
N SER A 45 0.03 -2.55 8.75
CA SER A 45 0.71 -3.79 9.06
C SER A 45 1.76 -4.09 7.99
N ARG A 46 2.93 -4.55 8.42
CA ARG A 46 4.06 -4.84 7.52
C ARG A 46 3.81 -6.05 6.62
N SER A 47 3.07 -7.02 7.12
CA SER A 47 2.77 -8.29 6.45
C SER A 47 1.27 -8.40 6.20
N SER A 48 0.91 -8.93 5.03
CA SER A 48 -0.45 -9.37 4.71
C SER A 48 -0.54 -10.88 4.48
N GLY A 49 0.61 -11.58 4.42
CA GLY A 49 0.70 -12.96 3.97
C GLY A 49 0.54 -13.14 2.45
N LEU A 50 0.31 -12.05 1.69
CA LEU A 50 0.17 -12.08 0.24
C LEU A 50 1.49 -11.74 -0.43
N ARG A 51 1.83 -12.42 -1.53
CA ARG A 51 3.08 -12.17 -2.25
C ARG A 51 2.97 -11.01 -3.22
N VAL A 52 4.07 -10.27 -3.38
CA VAL A 52 4.25 -9.31 -4.48
C VAL A 52 4.66 -10.03 -5.77
N SER A 53 4.61 -9.33 -6.90
CA SER A 53 5.08 -9.86 -8.19
C SER A 53 6.59 -10.10 -8.19
N ALA A 54 7.36 -9.20 -7.57
CA ALA A 54 8.80 -9.31 -7.41
C ALA A 54 9.30 -8.47 -6.24
N ARG A 55 10.38 -8.91 -5.61
CA ARG A 55 11.12 -8.13 -4.62
C ARG A 55 12.20 -7.28 -5.28
N VAL A 56 12.39 -6.06 -4.79
CA VAL A 56 13.50 -5.16 -5.15
C VAL A 56 14.13 -4.64 -3.86
N ASP A 57 15.44 -4.71 -3.71
CA ASP A 57 16.09 -4.37 -2.43
C ASP A 57 16.58 -2.91 -2.38
N ASN A 58 16.65 -2.24 -3.54
CA ASN A 58 17.10 -0.86 -3.64
C ASN A 58 16.53 -0.13 -4.88
N ALA A 59 16.82 1.17 -4.99
CA ALA A 59 16.32 2.02 -6.07
C ALA A 59 16.84 1.63 -7.46
N ALA A 60 18.06 1.08 -7.55
CA ALA A 60 18.64 0.66 -8.81
C ALA A 60 17.92 -0.58 -9.37
N ASP A 61 17.61 -1.56 -8.52
CA ASP A 61 16.83 -2.75 -8.89
C ASP A 61 15.46 -2.36 -9.42
N ALA A 62 14.75 -1.50 -8.68
CA ALA A 62 13.44 -0.99 -9.07
C ALA A 62 13.51 -0.23 -10.39
N ALA A 63 14.46 0.69 -10.54
CA ALA A 63 14.64 1.47 -11.76
C ALA A 63 14.95 0.59 -12.98
N ALA A 64 15.81 -0.41 -12.83
CA ALA A 64 16.14 -1.35 -13.90
C ALA A 64 14.91 -2.12 -14.39
N LEU A 65 14.08 -2.64 -13.47
CA LEU A 65 12.85 -3.35 -13.80
C LEU A 65 11.85 -2.43 -14.52
N ILE A 66 11.63 -1.22 -13.99
CA ILE A 66 10.72 -0.24 -14.59
C ILE A 66 11.17 0.15 -16.00
N ARG A 67 12.48 0.41 -16.20
CA ARG A 67 13.04 0.70 -17.53
C ARG A 67 12.84 -0.47 -18.49
N ALA A 68 13.09 -1.70 -18.03
CA ALA A 68 12.90 -2.90 -18.85
C ALA A 68 11.45 -3.03 -19.32
N GLN A 69 10.47 -2.91 -18.40
CA GLN A 69 9.05 -2.95 -18.72
C GLN A 69 8.67 -1.91 -19.79
N TRP A 70 9.06 -0.65 -19.60
CA TRP A 70 8.69 0.42 -20.52
C TRP A 70 9.39 0.32 -21.88
N THR A 71 10.63 -0.19 -21.90
CA THR A 71 11.38 -0.43 -23.16
C THR A 71 10.74 -1.55 -23.99
N MET A 72 10.10 -2.53 -23.34
CA MET A 72 9.32 -3.58 -24.01
C MET A 72 7.96 -3.09 -24.54
N GLY A 73 7.63 -1.80 -24.40
CA GLY A 73 6.36 -1.22 -24.84
C GLY A 73 5.19 -1.46 -23.87
N LEU A 74 5.44 -2.02 -22.68
CA LEU A 74 4.41 -2.24 -21.66
C LEU A 74 4.17 -0.93 -20.88
N GLN A 75 3.21 -0.13 -21.34
CA GLN A 75 2.93 1.21 -20.77
C GLN A 75 2.08 1.21 -19.49
N SER A 76 1.97 0.07 -18.81
CA SER A 76 1.28 0.03 -17.52
C SER A 76 2.04 0.81 -16.45
N GLY A 77 1.30 1.21 -15.41
CA GLY A 77 1.91 1.73 -14.20
C GLY A 77 2.61 0.61 -13.43
N VAL A 78 3.45 1.00 -12.47
CA VAL A 78 4.15 0.07 -11.57
C VAL A 78 3.87 0.48 -10.14
N LEU A 79 3.50 -0.46 -9.27
CA LEU A 79 3.44 -0.22 -7.84
C LEU A 79 4.77 -0.60 -7.21
N VAL A 80 5.32 0.27 -6.35
CA VAL A 80 6.43 -0.04 -5.46
C VAL A 80 5.90 0.04 -4.03
N CYS A 81 5.74 -1.12 -3.41
CA CYS A 81 5.13 -1.29 -2.12
C CYS A 81 6.19 -1.34 -1.01
N VAL A 82 6.17 -0.32 -0.15
CA VAL A 82 7.12 -0.11 0.94
C VAL A 82 6.43 -0.43 2.27
N PRO A 83 6.92 -1.41 3.05
CA PRO A 83 6.36 -1.72 4.35
C PRO A 83 6.36 -0.50 5.29
N CYS A 84 5.34 -0.40 6.16
CA CYS A 84 5.33 0.55 7.26
C CYS A 84 6.60 0.37 8.12
N PRO A 85 7.28 1.45 8.57
CA PRO A 85 8.41 1.34 9.49
C PRO A 85 8.07 0.48 10.72
N GLU A 86 8.99 -0.37 11.15
CA GLU A 86 8.74 -1.40 12.17
C GLU A 86 8.31 -0.78 13.50
N GLU A 87 8.93 0.32 13.91
CA GLU A 87 8.62 1.06 15.12
C GLU A 87 7.23 1.71 15.14
N HIS A 88 6.58 1.79 13.98
CA HIS A 88 5.27 2.41 13.79
C HIS A 88 4.22 1.45 13.23
N ALA A 89 4.59 0.19 12.97
CA ALA A 89 3.68 -0.81 12.42
C ALA A 89 2.62 -1.19 13.46
N VAL A 90 1.38 -1.33 12.99
CA VAL A 90 0.28 -1.85 13.82
C VAL A 90 0.02 -3.30 13.39
N PRO A 91 0.07 -4.29 14.30
CA PRO A 91 -0.20 -5.68 13.94
C PRO A 91 -1.61 -5.87 13.36
N ALA A 92 -1.76 -6.80 12.42
CA ALA A 92 -3.03 -7.01 11.72
C ALA A 92 -4.13 -7.45 12.69
N GLU A 93 -3.77 -8.30 13.67
CA GLU A 93 -4.62 -8.77 14.75
C GLU A 93 -5.16 -7.64 15.65
N ALA A 94 -4.47 -6.50 15.71
CA ALA A 94 -4.93 -5.32 16.43
C ALA A 94 -5.83 -4.43 15.56
N VAL A 95 -5.63 -4.40 14.24
CA VAL A 95 -6.43 -3.59 13.30
C VAL A 95 -7.78 -4.26 12.99
N GLU A 96 -7.82 -5.58 12.83
CA GLU A 96 -9.00 -6.29 12.31
C GLU A 96 -10.27 -6.11 13.18
N PRO A 97 -10.23 -6.25 14.51
CA PRO A 97 -11.42 -6.04 15.35
C PRO A 97 -11.94 -4.61 15.25
N VAL A 98 -11.03 -3.65 15.18
CA VAL A 98 -11.33 -2.22 15.10
C VAL A 98 -11.94 -1.87 13.74
N LEU A 99 -11.41 -2.45 12.66
CA LEU A 99 -11.97 -2.31 11.31
C LEU A 99 -13.39 -2.86 11.25
N ARG A 100 -13.64 -4.04 11.83
CA ARG A 100 -14.98 -4.66 11.86
C ARG A 100 -15.98 -3.77 12.58
N GLN A 101 -15.58 -3.20 13.72
CA GLN A 101 -16.41 -2.23 14.46
C GLN A 101 -16.67 -0.95 13.64
N ALA A 102 -15.64 -0.41 12.98
CA ALA A 102 -15.77 0.78 12.15
C ALA A 102 -16.70 0.56 10.94
N LEU A 103 -16.66 -0.63 10.32
CA LEU A 103 -17.55 -1.01 9.23
C LEU A 103 -19.02 -1.07 9.67
N GLN A 104 -19.30 -1.67 10.83
CA GLN A 104 -20.64 -1.70 11.41
C GLN A 104 -21.17 -0.28 11.72
N GLN A 105 -20.30 0.60 12.23
CA GLN A 105 -20.65 2.00 12.47
C GLN A 105 -20.93 2.76 11.18
N ALA A 106 -20.16 2.53 10.12
CA ALA A 106 -20.38 3.12 8.81
C ALA A 106 -21.74 2.70 8.23
N GLU A 107 -22.08 1.42 8.34
CA GLU A 107 -23.37 0.87 7.89
C GLU A 107 -24.54 1.46 8.68
N ALA A 108 -24.46 1.46 10.00
CA ALA A 108 -25.50 2.01 10.88
C ALA A 108 -25.75 3.51 10.64
N GLN A 109 -24.71 4.26 10.26
CA GLN A 109 -24.79 5.69 9.93
C GLN A 109 -25.11 5.96 8.46
N GLY A 110 -25.24 4.92 7.63
CA GLY A 110 -25.52 5.06 6.21
C GLY A 110 -24.40 5.73 5.41
N VAL A 111 -23.15 5.66 5.87
CA VAL A 111 -21.99 6.22 5.17
C VAL A 111 -21.75 5.44 3.88
N ARG A 112 -21.68 6.14 2.74
CA ARG A 112 -21.62 5.52 1.40
C ARG A 112 -20.67 6.22 0.46
N GLY A 113 -20.30 5.51 -0.61
CA GLY A 113 -19.47 6.04 -1.69
C GLY A 113 -18.12 6.55 -1.20
N LYS A 114 -17.75 7.76 -1.65
CA LYS A 114 -16.44 8.38 -1.36
C LYS A 114 -16.20 8.66 0.12
N ASP A 115 -17.27 8.73 0.93
CA ASP A 115 -17.18 9.10 2.35
C ASP A 115 -16.80 7.93 3.26
N VAL A 116 -16.90 6.69 2.75
CA VAL A 116 -16.56 5.48 3.51
C VAL A 116 -15.10 5.46 3.91
N THR A 117 -14.17 5.77 2.99
CA THR A 117 -12.73 5.70 3.29
C THR A 117 -12.29 6.72 4.35
N PRO A 118 -12.61 8.03 4.23
CA PRO A 118 -12.30 9.00 5.28
C PRO A 118 -12.91 8.62 6.63
N PHE A 119 -14.16 8.15 6.64
CA PHE A 119 -14.82 7.70 7.85
C PHE A 119 -14.08 6.55 8.53
N LEU A 120 -13.78 5.47 7.79
CA LEU A 120 -13.12 4.30 8.36
C LEU A 120 -11.73 4.64 8.91
N LEU A 121 -10.94 5.45 8.19
CA LEU A 121 -9.62 5.86 8.68
C LEU A 121 -9.70 6.71 9.95
N ALA A 122 -10.66 7.61 10.05
CA ALA A 122 -10.88 8.39 11.27
C ALA A 122 -11.29 7.50 12.44
N ARG A 123 -12.22 6.57 12.23
CA ARG A 123 -12.67 5.63 13.28
C ARG A 123 -11.57 4.68 13.75
N LEU A 124 -10.73 4.19 12.82
CA LEU A 124 -9.55 3.41 13.17
C LEU A 124 -8.60 4.24 14.05
N ALA A 125 -8.35 5.50 13.70
CA ALA A 125 -7.51 6.37 14.51
C ALA A 125 -8.06 6.58 15.93
N ASP A 126 -9.36 6.86 16.06
CA ASP A 126 -10.01 7.05 17.35
C ASP A 126 -9.92 5.79 18.22
N LEU A 127 -10.29 4.64 17.65
CA LEU A 127 -10.43 3.38 18.38
C LEU A 127 -9.08 2.75 18.74
N THR A 128 -8.01 3.07 18.01
CA THR A 128 -6.64 2.64 18.34
C THR A 128 -5.86 3.66 19.16
N GLY A 129 -6.51 4.68 19.76
CA GLY A 129 -5.79 5.72 20.52
C GLY A 129 -4.74 6.49 19.69
N GLY A 130 -4.97 6.63 18.39
CA GLY A 130 -4.09 7.30 17.44
C GLY A 130 -2.97 6.44 16.84
N ASP A 131 -2.84 5.17 17.20
CA ASP A 131 -1.76 4.30 16.68
C ASP A 131 -1.77 4.20 15.15
N THR A 132 -2.93 3.95 14.55
CA THR A 132 -3.08 3.91 13.09
C THR A 132 -2.81 5.27 12.42
N LEU A 133 -3.08 6.40 13.09
CA LEU A 133 -2.71 7.72 12.59
C LEU A 133 -1.18 7.91 12.61
N ARG A 134 -0.50 7.50 13.67
CA ARG A 134 0.97 7.57 13.75
C ARG A 134 1.62 6.68 12.69
N ALA A 135 1.10 5.47 12.51
CA ALA A 135 1.50 4.56 11.44
C ALA A 135 1.31 5.19 10.05
N ASN A 136 0.15 5.83 9.80
CA ASN A 136 -0.14 6.52 8.54
C ASN A 136 0.86 7.64 8.23
N LEU A 137 1.21 8.45 9.23
CA LEU A 137 2.19 9.53 9.07
C LEU A 137 3.59 8.98 8.82
N ALA A 138 3.97 7.90 9.52
CA ALA A 138 5.27 7.25 9.36
C ALA A 138 5.42 6.62 7.96
N LEU A 139 4.43 5.84 7.51
CA LEU A 139 4.44 5.24 6.18
C LEU A 139 4.41 6.31 5.08
N LEU A 140 3.71 7.44 5.28
CA LEU A 140 3.67 8.52 4.30
C LEU A 140 5.07 9.13 4.09
N ARG A 141 5.78 9.40 5.19
CA ARG A 141 7.17 9.89 5.16
C ARG A 141 8.11 8.87 4.53
N ASN A 142 7.95 7.59 4.87
CA ASN A 142 8.79 6.52 4.31
C ASN A 142 8.57 6.35 2.80
N ASN A 143 7.32 6.36 2.34
CA ASN A 143 6.96 6.31 0.92
C ASN A 143 7.55 7.50 0.16
N ALA A 144 7.44 8.72 0.70
CA ALA A 144 8.02 9.91 0.08
C ALA A 144 9.54 9.83 -0.04
N ARG A 145 10.22 9.32 0.99
CA ARG A 145 11.68 9.10 0.97
C ARG A 145 12.08 8.11 -0.13
N VAL A 146 11.43 6.94 -0.20
CA VAL A 146 11.71 5.92 -1.23
C VAL A 146 11.37 6.44 -2.63
N ALA A 147 10.27 7.18 -2.78
CA ALA A 147 9.91 7.79 -4.06
C ALA A 147 10.96 8.79 -4.55
N ALA A 148 11.49 9.63 -3.66
CA ALA A 148 12.56 10.57 -4.00
C ALA A 148 13.87 9.86 -4.37
N GLU A 149 14.22 8.79 -3.64
CA GLU A 149 15.40 7.95 -3.93
C GLU A 149 15.29 7.27 -5.30
N LEU A 150 14.13 6.69 -5.59
CA LEU A 150 13.83 6.06 -6.87
C LEU A 150 13.84 7.08 -8.00
N ALA A 151 13.19 8.23 -7.84
CA ALA A 151 13.15 9.29 -8.85
C ALA A 151 14.56 9.79 -9.20
N ARG A 152 15.43 9.99 -8.21
CA ARG A 152 16.83 10.39 -8.42
C ARG A 152 17.62 9.33 -9.19
N THR A 153 17.40 8.05 -8.89
CA THR A 153 18.06 6.93 -9.56
C THR A 153 17.52 6.67 -10.97
N PHE A 154 16.26 7.03 -11.20
CA PHE A 154 15.57 6.87 -12.48
C PHE A 154 15.83 8.00 -13.48
N ALA A 155 16.29 9.17 -13.00
CA ALA A 155 16.76 10.25 -13.87
C ALA A 155 17.91 9.76 -14.76
#